data_AF-A0A1L9B448-F1
#
_entry.id   AF-A0A1L9B448-F1
#
_cell.length_a   1.000
_cell.length_b   1.000
_cell.length_c   1.000
_cell.angle_alpha   90.00
_cell.angle_beta   90.00
_cell.angle_gamma   90.00
#
_symmetry.space_group_name_H-M   'P 1'
#
loop_
_entity.id
_entity.type
_entity.pdbx_description
1 polymer ?
#
loop_
_entity_poly.entity_id
_entity_poly.type
_entity_poly.pdbx_seq_one_letter_code
_entity_poly.pdbx_strand_id
1 'polypeptide(L)'
;MGWLENVIFKNQEIANERLELTDKNSLYFLSTGLTLRNCTVVLKVPASRLVIKQATFIDCTFEVKQELKNHQQWISAALKGCRFKGRFSGCDFGHWPEYGSDPWFQFGSIEDCDFTEAQMTGCRIMGSDPATLRFPKWPCFTILDPIGRSRELNSVQWPGQVGPIVIETLRKQPPGTVALTEDAAAIAKRFDTTPEELQAVIQKFDCILY
;
A
#
# COMPACT_ATOMS: atom_id res chain seq x y z
N MET A 1 30.81 -14.79 -3.74
CA MET A 1 29.37 -14.57 -3.46
C MET A 1 29.19 -14.67 -1.96
N GLY A 2 28.84 -13.56 -1.30
CA GLY A 2 28.51 -13.59 0.13
C GLY A 2 27.20 -14.35 0.32
N TRP A 3 27.16 -15.22 1.32
CA TRP A 3 25.94 -15.92 1.69
C TRP A 3 24.93 -14.91 2.23
N LEU A 4 23.66 -15.09 1.88
CA LEU A 4 22.57 -14.31 2.45
C LEU A 4 22.34 -14.72 3.89
N GLU A 5 22.36 -13.75 4.81
CA GLU A 5 22.02 -13.98 6.20
C GLU A 5 20.51 -13.82 6.42
N ASN A 6 19.91 -14.73 7.18
CA ASN A 6 18.50 -14.61 7.54
C ASN A 6 18.38 -13.93 8.90
N VAL A 7 17.75 -12.77 8.96
CA VAL A 7 17.46 -12.06 10.21
C VAL A 7 15.98 -12.24 10.53
N ILE A 8 15.67 -12.98 11.59
CA ILE A 8 14.31 -13.45 11.86
C ILE A 8 13.77 -12.87 13.17
N PHE A 9 12.66 -12.14 13.07
CA PHE A 9 11.87 -11.65 14.19
C PHE A 9 10.55 -12.42 14.23
N LYS A 10 10.33 -13.23 15.27
CA LYS A 10 9.10 -14.03 15.48
C LYS A 10 8.89 -14.31 16.96
N ASN A 11 7.64 -14.58 17.37
CA ASN A 11 7.26 -14.97 18.74
C ASN A 11 7.83 -14.05 19.83
N GLN A 12 7.75 -12.73 19.63
CA GLN A 12 8.23 -11.74 20.58
C GLN A 12 7.46 -10.43 20.45
N GLU A 13 7.49 -9.63 21.50
CA GLU A 13 7.02 -8.25 21.49
C GLU A 13 8.21 -7.29 21.54
N ILE A 14 8.22 -6.30 20.66
CA ILE A 14 9.21 -5.22 20.61
C ILE A 14 8.43 -3.91 20.73
N ALA A 15 8.81 -3.05 21.68
CA ALA A 15 8.08 -1.83 21.95
C ALA A 15 9.01 -0.62 22.10
N ASN A 16 8.61 0.54 21.56
CA ASN A 16 9.32 1.81 21.65
C ASN A 16 10.73 1.80 21.03
N GLU A 17 10.96 0.92 20.05
CA GLU A 17 12.27 0.73 19.43
C GLU A 17 12.34 1.31 18.03
N ARG A 18 13.58 1.58 17.58
CA ARG A 18 13.88 1.86 16.18
C ARG A 18 14.53 0.64 15.54
N LEU A 19 13.78 -0.07 14.71
CA LEU A 19 14.23 -1.25 13.99
C LEU A 19 14.72 -0.86 12.58
N GLU A 20 16.01 -1.05 12.31
CA GLU A 20 16.61 -0.70 11.02
C GLU A 20 16.89 -1.93 10.16
N LEU A 21 16.09 -2.12 9.09
CA LEU A 21 16.29 -3.17 8.09
C LEU A 21 17.05 -2.59 6.90
N THR A 22 18.38 -2.57 7.00
CA THR A 22 19.26 -1.81 6.09
C THR A 22 20.38 -2.62 5.45
N ASP A 23 20.69 -3.82 5.97
CA ASP A 23 21.74 -4.66 5.40
C ASP A 23 21.27 -5.31 4.09
N LYS A 24 22.03 -5.09 3.03
CA LYS A 24 21.74 -5.59 1.68
C LYS A 24 22.03 -7.09 1.53
N ASN A 25 22.83 -7.65 2.43
CA ASN A 25 23.17 -9.07 2.48
C ASN A 25 22.25 -9.86 3.41
N SER A 26 21.24 -9.21 4.01
CA SER A 26 20.26 -9.82 4.88
C SER A 26 18.91 -10.02 4.19
N LEU A 27 18.25 -11.13 4.50
CA LEU A 27 16.84 -11.38 4.25
C LEU A 27 16.10 -11.27 5.58
N TYR A 28 15.27 -10.25 5.72
CA TYR A 28 14.57 -9.94 6.97
C TYR A 28 13.21 -10.63 7.01
N PHE A 29 12.91 -11.33 8.10
CA PHE A 29 11.62 -11.94 8.35
C PHE A 29 10.96 -11.27 9.55
N LEU A 30 9.86 -10.55 9.32
CA LEU A 30 8.93 -10.06 10.35
C LEU A 30 7.74 -11.01 10.37
N SER A 31 7.77 -12.01 11.26
CA SER A 31 6.97 -13.22 11.12
C SER A 31 6.05 -13.52 12.30
N THR A 32 5.39 -14.67 12.25
CA THR A 32 4.31 -15.10 13.15
C THR A 32 4.66 -14.89 14.63
N GLY A 33 3.69 -14.37 15.38
CA GLY A 33 3.84 -14.09 16.82
C GLY A 33 4.74 -12.89 17.13
N LEU A 34 5.19 -12.15 16.11
CA LEU A 34 5.84 -10.85 16.30
C LEU A 34 4.78 -9.77 16.50
N THR A 35 4.94 -8.99 17.57
CA THR A 35 4.19 -7.74 17.78
C THR A 35 5.18 -6.59 17.91
N LEU A 36 5.04 -5.56 17.07
CA LEU A 36 5.74 -4.30 17.23
C LEU A 36 4.74 -3.24 17.72
N ARG A 37 5.11 -2.50 18.77
CA ARG A 37 4.28 -1.46 19.36
C ARG A 37 5.03 -0.15 19.49
N ASN A 38 4.47 0.94 18.97
CA ASN A 38 5.09 2.27 19.05
C ASN A 38 6.54 2.27 18.54
N CYS A 39 6.83 1.45 17.53
CA CYS A 39 8.17 1.30 16.96
C CYS A 39 8.32 2.13 15.69
N THR A 40 9.56 2.51 15.37
CA THR A 40 9.90 2.99 14.03
C THR A 40 10.61 1.89 13.26
N VAL A 41 10.07 1.48 12.12
CA VAL A 41 10.64 0.45 11.24
C VAL A 41 11.20 1.12 9.99
N VAL A 42 12.52 1.13 9.86
CA VAL A 42 13.22 1.72 8.71
C VAL A 42 13.47 0.64 7.67
N LEU A 43 12.92 0.83 6.47
CA LEU A 43 13.04 -0.11 5.36
C LEU A 43 13.98 0.48 4.31
N LYS A 44 15.22 -0.03 4.24
CA LYS A 44 16.24 0.35 3.25
C LYS A 44 16.78 -0.87 2.51
N VAL A 45 15.89 -1.80 2.22
CA VAL A 45 16.15 -2.99 1.41
C VAL A 45 15.07 -3.14 0.35
N PRO A 46 15.33 -3.79 -0.79
CA PRO A 46 14.29 -4.05 -1.77
C PRO A 46 13.24 -5.02 -1.23
N ALA A 47 12.04 -5.02 -1.83
CA ALA A 47 10.93 -5.89 -1.44
C ALA A 47 11.29 -7.39 -1.42
N SER A 48 12.24 -7.84 -2.25
CA SER A 48 12.73 -9.22 -2.28
C SER A 48 13.62 -9.61 -1.08
N ARG A 49 13.99 -8.65 -0.24
CA ARG A 49 14.80 -8.83 0.99
C ARG A 49 13.97 -8.64 2.26
N LEU A 50 12.67 -8.46 2.12
CA LEU A 50 11.73 -8.30 3.21
C LEU A 50 10.69 -9.41 3.11
N VAL A 51 10.45 -10.08 4.23
CA VAL A 51 9.38 -11.04 4.40
C VAL A 51 8.50 -10.58 5.56
N ILE A 52 7.25 -10.22 5.29
CA ILE A 52 6.24 -9.95 6.31
C ILE A 52 5.24 -11.11 6.31
N LYS A 53 4.96 -11.68 7.48
CA LYS A 53 4.02 -12.80 7.58
C LYS A 53 3.41 -12.89 8.96
N GLN A 54 2.12 -12.62 9.11
CA GLN A 54 1.38 -12.73 10.37
C GLN A 54 2.02 -11.94 11.53
N ALA A 55 2.68 -10.83 11.19
CA ALA A 55 3.20 -9.89 12.16
C ALA A 55 2.13 -8.84 12.48
N THR A 56 2.11 -8.39 13.73
CA THR A 56 1.22 -7.34 14.21
C THR A 56 2.01 -6.06 14.44
N PHE A 57 1.51 -4.96 13.91
CA PHE A 57 2.11 -3.64 14.06
C PHE A 57 1.06 -2.69 14.63
N ILE A 58 1.36 -2.10 15.77
CA ILE A 58 0.46 -1.20 16.50
C ILE A 58 1.19 0.13 16.72
N ASP A 59 0.59 1.23 16.27
CA ASP A 59 1.12 2.59 16.42
C ASP A 59 2.56 2.75 15.89
N CYS A 60 2.93 1.95 14.89
CA CYS A 60 4.27 1.95 14.32
C CYS A 60 4.43 2.97 13.20
N THR A 61 5.64 3.51 13.01
CA THR A 61 6.00 4.32 11.84
C THR A 61 6.90 3.53 10.91
N PHE A 62 6.48 3.33 9.66
CA PHE A 62 7.30 2.76 8.59
C PHE A 62 8.00 3.88 7.81
N GLU A 63 9.33 3.92 7.87
CA GLU A 63 10.17 4.82 7.08
C GLU A 63 10.78 4.07 5.89
N VAL A 64 10.12 4.14 4.72
CA VAL A 64 10.61 3.51 3.49
C VAL A 64 11.64 4.41 2.81
N LYS A 65 12.92 4.09 3.03
CA LYS A 65 14.07 4.81 2.45
C LYS A 65 14.44 4.29 1.06
N GLN A 66 14.02 3.07 0.73
CA GLN A 66 14.11 2.49 -0.61
C GLN A 66 12.71 2.09 -1.07
N GLU A 67 12.30 2.53 -2.25
CA GLU A 67 10.96 2.24 -2.80
C GLU A 67 10.63 0.74 -2.71
N LEU A 68 9.47 0.43 -2.11
CA LEU A 68 8.94 -0.92 -2.05
C LEU A 68 8.01 -1.15 -3.24
N LYS A 69 8.39 -2.10 -4.09
CA LYS A 69 7.66 -2.46 -5.30
C LYS A 69 7.02 -3.83 -5.13
N ASN A 70 5.72 -3.93 -5.42
CA ASN A 70 4.96 -5.17 -5.48
C ASN A 70 5.11 -6.04 -4.21
N HIS A 71 5.22 -5.41 -3.04
CA HIS A 71 5.40 -6.13 -1.78
C HIS A 71 4.04 -6.51 -1.20
N GLN A 72 3.49 -7.64 -1.65
CA GLN A 72 2.12 -8.04 -1.31
C GLN A 72 1.93 -8.60 0.09
N GLN A 73 3.01 -8.79 0.82
CA GLN A 73 2.96 -9.42 2.13
C GLN A 73 2.32 -8.56 3.23
N TRP A 74 2.09 -7.27 2.96
CA TRP A 74 1.27 -6.41 3.82
C TRP A 74 -0.15 -6.95 4.03
N ILE A 75 -0.74 -7.64 3.04
CA ILE A 75 -2.06 -8.29 3.18
C ILE A 75 -2.05 -9.52 4.11
N SER A 76 -0.89 -9.87 4.67
CA SER A 76 -0.74 -10.92 5.69
C SER A 76 -0.33 -10.36 7.05
N ALA A 77 -0.33 -9.03 7.22
CA ALA A 77 0.00 -8.33 8.45
C ALA A 77 -1.24 -7.67 9.06
N ALA A 78 -1.25 -7.57 10.39
CA ALA A 78 -2.23 -6.77 11.11
C ALA A 78 -1.63 -5.39 11.37
N LEU A 79 -2.25 -4.34 10.81
CA LEU A 79 -1.77 -2.96 10.87
C LEU A 79 -2.81 -2.11 11.60
N LYS A 80 -2.44 -1.53 12.74
CA LYS A 80 -3.33 -0.64 13.50
C LYS A 80 -2.61 0.64 13.90
N GLY A 81 -3.17 1.80 13.59
CA GLY A 81 -2.61 3.09 14.00
C GLY A 81 -1.26 3.41 13.33
N CYS A 82 -0.87 2.68 12.28
CA CYS A 82 0.46 2.79 11.69
C CYS A 82 0.57 4.01 10.76
N ARG A 83 1.76 4.63 10.73
CA ARG A 83 2.10 5.68 9.76
C ARG A 83 3.07 5.16 8.71
N PHE A 84 2.80 5.48 7.45
CA PHE A 84 3.65 5.10 6.32
C PHE A 84 4.30 6.33 5.69
N LYS A 85 5.61 6.27 5.49
CA LYS A 85 6.40 7.33 4.84
C LYS A 85 7.25 6.73 3.73
N GLY A 86 7.41 7.47 2.64
CA GLY A 86 8.24 7.06 1.50
C GLY A 86 7.44 6.52 0.33
N ARG A 87 8.10 5.78 -0.57
CA ARG A 87 7.51 5.37 -1.86
C ARG A 87 7.06 3.91 -1.87
N PHE A 88 5.82 3.70 -2.31
CA PHE A 88 5.20 2.39 -2.47
C PHE A 88 4.61 2.30 -3.89
N SER A 89 4.92 1.21 -4.58
CA SER A 89 4.42 0.97 -5.93
C SER A 89 3.84 -0.43 -6.00
N GLY A 90 2.56 -0.57 -6.37
CA GLY A 90 1.91 -1.86 -6.53
C GLY A 90 1.78 -2.65 -5.22
N CYS A 91 1.75 -2.01 -4.06
CA CYS A 91 1.60 -2.69 -2.77
C CYS A 91 0.13 -2.74 -2.36
N ASP A 92 -0.34 -3.89 -1.89
CA ASP A 92 -1.70 -4.05 -1.39
C ASP A 92 -1.71 -4.24 0.13
N PHE A 93 -2.69 -3.65 0.80
CA PHE A 93 -2.83 -3.67 2.26
C PHE A 93 -4.22 -4.16 2.67
N GLY A 94 -4.34 -4.61 3.91
CA GLY A 94 -5.63 -4.98 4.50
C GLY A 94 -5.99 -6.45 4.31
N HIS A 95 -7.29 -6.76 4.45
CA HIS A 95 -7.79 -8.13 4.44
C HIS A 95 -8.08 -8.60 3.02
N TRP A 96 -7.29 -9.56 2.53
CA TRP A 96 -7.50 -10.15 1.20
C TRP A 96 -7.26 -11.67 1.19
N PRO A 97 -8.20 -12.45 1.74
CA PRO A 97 -8.06 -13.88 1.89
C PRO A 97 -8.00 -14.64 0.56
N GLU A 98 -8.60 -14.12 -0.51
CA GLU A 98 -8.61 -14.73 -1.84
C GLU A 98 -7.30 -14.54 -2.61
N TYR A 99 -6.34 -13.78 -2.07
CA TYR A 99 -5.06 -13.56 -2.73
C TYR A 99 -4.26 -14.85 -2.94
N GLY A 100 -4.38 -15.82 -2.02
CA GLY A 100 -3.72 -17.11 -2.13
C GLY A 100 -4.33 -18.16 -1.21
N SER A 101 -3.94 -19.42 -1.39
CA SER A 101 -4.50 -20.56 -0.63
C SER A 101 -3.92 -20.69 0.78
N ASP A 102 -2.89 -19.93 1.12
CA ASP A 102 -2.23 -20.06 2.41
C ASP A 102 -3.06 -19.43 3.54
N PRO A 103 -3.20 -20.10 4.70
CA PRO A 103 -4.05 -19.62 5.80
C PRO A 103 -3.69 -18.23 6.34
N TRP A 104 -2.46 -17.77 6.14
CA TRP A 104 -2.02 -16.47 6.66
C TRP A 104 -2.63 -15.28 5.93
N PHE A 105 -3.20 -15.44 4.73
CA PHE A 105 -3.93 -14.35 4.07
C PHE A 105 -5.22 -13.96 4.79
N GLN A 106 -5.72 -14.81 5.70
CA GLN A 106 -6.81 -14.49 6.61
C GLN A 106 -6.41 -13.48 7.70
N PHE A 107 -5.10 -13.30 7.94
CA PHE A 107 -4.59 -12.46 9.03
C PHE A 107 -4.52 -10.97 8.67
N GLY A 108 -4.53 -10.63 7.38
CA GLY A 108 -4.43 -9.25 6.93
C GLY A 108 -5.50 -8.37 7.54
N SER A 109 -5.10 -7.22 8.10
CA SER A 109 -6.01 -6.18 8.54
C SER A 109 -5.34 -4.82 8.47
N ILE A 110 -6.14 -3.77 8.28
CA ILE A 110 -5.68 -2.39 8.33
C ILE A 110 -6.76 -1.49 8.93
N GLU A 111 -6.39 -0.70 9.92
CA GLU A 111 -7.29 0.18 10.68
C GLU A 111 -6.50 1.38 11.21
N ASP A 112 -7.11 2.58 11.19
CA ASP A 112 -6.55 3.80 11.79
C ASP A 112 -5.15 4.21 11.25
N CYS A 113 -4.79 3.78 10.03
CA CYS A 113 -3.48 4.03 9.45
C CYS A 113 -3.40 5.35 8.68
N ASP A 114 -2.19 5.93 8.64
CA ASP A 114 -1.89 7.21 8.01
C ASP A 114 -0.83 7.08 6.91
N PHE A 115 -1.26 7.35 5.68
CA PHE A 115 -0.45 7.38 4.47
C PHE A 115 -0.16 8.81 3.96
N THR A 116 -0.48 9.86 4.72
CA THR A 116 -0.35 11.26 4.24
C THR A 116 1.09 11.67 3.88
N GLU A 117 2.10 10.97 4.40
CA GLU A 117 3.52 11.16 4.10
C GLU A 117 4.07 10.10 3.10
N ALA A 118 3.20 9.25 2.55
CA ALA A 118 3.54 8.24 1.56
C ALA A 118 3.24 8.76 0.14
N GLN A 119 4.08 8.34 -0.81
CA GLN A 119 3.80 8.44 -2.23
C GLN A 119 3.46 7.05 -2.74
N MET A 120 2.26 6.90 -3.31
CA MET A 120 1.69 5.60 -3.64
C MET A 120 1.22 5.59 -5.09
N THR A 121 1.60 4.56 -5.86
CA THR A 121 1.06 4.32 -7.20
C THR A 121 0.66 2.86 -7.37
N GLY A 122 -0.51 2.62 -7.96
CA GLY A 122 -1.10 1.31 -8.12
C GLY A 122 -1.26 0.53 -6.81
N CYS A 123 -1.41 1.20 -5.67
CA CYS A 123 -1.53 0.55 -4.37
C CYS A 123 -3.00 0.38 -3.98
N ARG A 124 -3.38 -0.78 -3.44
CA ARG A 124 -4.77 -1.06 -3.05
C ARG A 124 -4.93 -1.20 -1.54
N ILE A 125 -6.09 -0.78 -1.06
CA ILE A 125 -6.59 -1.14 0.26
C ILE A 125 -7.72 -2.15 0.09
N MET A 126 -7.64 -3.25 0.82
CA MET A 126 -8.52 -4.41 0.74
C MET A 126 -9.31 -4.60 2.04
N GLY A 127 -10.61 -4.86 1.92
CA GLY A 127 -11.42 -5.43 3.01
C GLY A 127 -11.45 -4.64 4.32
N SER A 128 -11.30 -3.31 4.26
CA SER A 128 -11.31 -2.42 5.44
C SER A 128 -12.30 -1.26 5.25
N ASP A 129 -12.62 -0.55 6.31
CA ASP A 129 -13.34 0.72 6.20
C ASP A 129 -12.36 1.84 5.82
N PRO A 130 -12.43 2.42 4.60
CA PRO A 130 -11.53 3.48 4.18
C PRO A 130 -11.69 4.76 5.00
N ALA A 131 -12.81 4.97 5.71
CA ALA A 131 -13.01 6.15 6.56
C ALA A 131 -12.07 6.19 7.77
N THR A 132 -11.53 5.03 8.17
CA THR A 132 -10.52 4.94 9.25
C THR A 132 -9.12 5.34 8.78
N LEU A 133 -8.90 5.48 7.46
CA LEU A 133 -7.59 5.69 6.87
C LEU A 133 -7.39 7.14 6.46
N ARG A 134 -6.15 7.61 6.59
CA ARG A 134 -5.73 8.91 6.04
C ARG A 134 -4.90 8.68 4.79
N PHE A 135 -5.44 9.05 3.64
CA PHE A 135 -4.79 8.82 2.35
C PHE A 135 -3.76 9.90 2.00
N PRO A 136 -2.82 9.60 1.09
CA PRO A 136 -1.92 10.60 0.53
C PRO A 136 -2.68 11.77 -0.10
N LYS A 137 -2.06 12.95 -0.08
CA LYS A 137 -2.55 14.13 -0.79
C LYS A 137 -1.87 14.27 -2.15
N TRP A 138 -2.36 15.20 -2.95
CA TRP A 138 -1.79 15.61 -4.23
C TRP A 138 -0.26 15.76 -4.13
N PRO A 139 0.53 15.16 -5.05
CA PRO A 139 0.16 14.63 -6.37
C PRO A 139 -0.39 13.19 -6.38
N CYS A 140 -0.54 12.55 -5.23
CA CYS A 140 -1.28 11.30 -5.14
C CYS A 140 -2.79 11.57 -5.07
N PHE A 141 -3.59 10.62 -5.55
CA PHE A 141 -5.04 10.63 -5.39
C PHE A 141 -5.55 9.21 -5.16
N THR A 142 -6.67 9.09 -4.45
CA THR A 142 -7.26 7.80 -4.08
C THR A 142 -8.70 7.72 -4.56
N ILE A 143 -8.99 6.72 -5.39
CA ILE A 143 -10.34 6.38 -5.82
C ILE A 143 -10.96 5.48 -4.76
N LEU A 144 -12.02 5.94 -4.11
CA LEU A 144 -12.82 5.16 -3.16
C LEU A 144 -13.85 4.30 -3.91
N ASP A 145 -14.04 3.07 -3.44
CA ASP A 145 -14.93 2.07 -4.07
C ASP A 145 -14.76 2.01 -5.61
N PRO A 146 -13.54 1.74 -6.11
CA PRO A 146 -13.26 1.80 -7.55
C PRO A 146 -14.14 0.86 -8.38
N ILE A 147 -14.57 -0.26 -7.80
CA ILE A 147 -15.42 -1.24 -8.47
C ILE A 147 -16.86 -0.71 -8.58
N GLY A 148 -17.47 -0.28 -7.47
CA GLY A 148 -18.84 0.23 -7.45
C GLY A 148 -19.00 1.57 -8.17
N ARG A 149 -17.98 2.43 -8.13
CA ARG A 149 -17.94 3.73 -8.81
C ARG A 149 -17.48 3.66 -10.26
N SER A 150 -17.12 2.48 -10.76
CA SER A 150 -16.60 2.32 -12.13
C SER A 150 -17.50 2.94 -13.20
N ARG A 151 -18.83 2.80 -13.12
CA ARG A 151 -19.76 3.38 -14.11
C ARG A 151 -19.73 4.92 -14.12
N GLU A 152 -19.68 5.53 -12.95
CA GLU A 152 -19.59 6.98 -12.77
C GLU A 152 -18.26 7.49 -13.31
N LEU A 153 -17.15 6.85 -12.96
CA LEU A 153 -15.82 7.24 -13.43
C LEU A 153 -15.69 7.09 -14.95
N ASN A 154 -16.37 6.11 -15.56
CA ASN A 154 -16.39 5.91 -17.02
C ASN A 154 -17.35 6.87 -17.77
N SER A 155 -18.10 7.75 -17.07
CA SER A 155 -19.03 8.67 -17.74
C SER A 155 -18.39 9.94 -18.29
N VAL A 156 -17.09 10.14 -18.06
CA VAL A 156 -16.34 11.31 -18.53
C VAL A 156 -15.14 10.89 -19.37
N GLN A 157 -14.68 11.81 -20.20
CA GLN A 157 -13.42 11.63 -20.91
C GLN A 157 -12.25 11.92 -19.98
N TRP A 158 -11.43 10.89 -19.76
CA TRP A 158 -10.15 11.01 -19.08
C TRP A 158 -9.07 11.42 -20.07
N PRO A 159 -8.05 12.18 -19.64
CA PRO A 159 -6.99 12.63 -20.53
C PRO A 159 -6.04 11.47 -20.88
N GLY A 160 -5.42 11.57 -22.06
CA GLY A 160 -4.52 10.54 -22.58
C GLY A 160 -5.17 9.15 -22.63
N GLN A 161 -4.42 8.13 -22.21
CA GLN A 161 -4.86 6.73 -22.18
C GLN A 161 -5.40 6.27 -20.82
N VAL A 162 -5.64 7.18 -19.89
CA VAL A 162 -6.03 6.84 -18.50
C VAL A 162 -7.40 6.17 -18.44
N GLY A 163 -8.37 6.66 -19.22
CA GLY A 163 -9.71 6.08 -19.31
C GLY A 163 -9.68 4.58 -19.63
N PRO A 164 -9.20 4.18 -20.82
CA PRO A 164 -9.22 2.78 -21.25
C PRO A 164 -8.30 1.86 -20.42
N ILE A 165 -7.19 2.36 -19.88
CA ILE A 165 -6.21 1.49 -19.20
C ILE A 165 -6.45 1.39 -17.70
N VAL A 166 -6.79 2.50 -17.04
CA VAL A 166 -6.98 2.54 -15.58
C VAL A 166 -8.45 2.45 -15.24
N ILE A 167 -9.30 3.29 -15.84
CA ILE A 167 -10.69 3.49 -15.40
C ILE A 167 -11.63 2.38 -15.88
N GLU A 168 -11.51 1.94 -17.13
CA GLU A 168 -12.30 0.83 -17.67
C GLU A 168 -11.93 -0.52 -17.02
N THR A 169 -10.73 -0.63 -16.45
CA THR A 169 -10.25 -1.85 -15.79
C THR A 169 -10.61 -1.91 -14.31
N LEU A 170 -11.15 -0.84 -13.71
CA LEU A 170 -11.52 -0.81 -12.28
C LEU A 170 -12.51 -1.92 -11.91
N ARG A 171 -13.47 -2.24 -12.79
CA ARG A 171 -14.43 -3.34 -12.57
C ARG A 171 -13.78 -4.73 -12.49
N LYS A 172 -12.52 -4.86 -12.95
CA LYS A 172 -11.73 -6.10 -12.92
C LYS A 172 -10.80 -6.17 -11.72
N GLN A 173 -10.81 -5.15 -10.85
CA GLN A 173 -10.04 -5.21 -9.61
C GLN A 173 -10.53 -6.38 -8.75
N PRO A 174 -9.66 -6.95 -7.90
CA PRO A 174 -10.06 -8.01 -7.00
C PRO A 174 -11.26 -7.61 -6.14
N PRO A 175 -12.24 -8.50 -5.94
CA PRO A 175 -13.32 -8.28 -4.99
C PRO A 175 -12.75 -7.87 -3.63
N GLY A 176 -13.38 -6.88 -2.99
CA GLY A 176 -12.91 -6.33 -1.71
C GLY A 176 -11.93 -5.16 -1.82
N THR A 177 -11.55 -4.72 -3.03
CA THR A 177 -10.80 -3.47 -3.21
C THR A 177 -11.68 -2.28 -2.81
N VAL A 178 -11.37 -1.65 -1.67
CA VAL A 178 -12.14 -0.50 -1.14
C VAL A 178 -11.52 0.85 -1.53
N ALA A 179 -10.23 0.86 -1.84
CA ALA A 179 -9.54 2.04 -2.34
C ALA A 179 -8.38 1.67 -3.27
N LEU A 180 -8.14 2.51 -4.29
CA LEU A 180 -6.98 2.44 -5.18
C LEU A 180 -6.29 3.81 -5.19
N THR A 181 -5.01 3.84 -4.79
CA THR A 181 -4.20 5.05 -4.78
C THR A 181 -3.23 5.07 -5.95
N GLU A 182 -3.22 6.20 -6.65
CA GLU A 182 -2.35 6.47 -7.78
C GLU A 182 -1.56 7.76 -7.60
N ASP A 183 -0.44 7.87 -8.31
CA ASP A 183 0.39 9.08 -8.37
C ASP A 183 0.23 9.73 -9.75
N ALA A 184 -0.22 10.98 -9.77
CA ALA A 184 -0.52 11.70 -11.01
C ALA A 184 0.71 11.85 -11.90
N ALA A 185 1.91 12.05 -11.33
CA ALA A 185 3.14 12.16 -12.11
C ALA A 185 3.54 10.81 -12.73
N ALA A 186 3.36 9.71 -12.00
CA ALA A 186 3.59 8.35 -12.51
C ALA A 186 2.60 7.99 -13.62
N ILE A 187 1.32 8.34 -13.48
CA ILE A 187 0.29 8.15 -14.51
C ILE A 187 0.59 9.00 -15.75
N ALA A 188 0.87 10.30 -15.57
CA ALA A 188 1.19 11.22 -16.66
C ALA A 188 2.33 10.71 -17.55
N LYS A 189 3.41 10.23 -16.92
CA LYS A 189 4.56 9.65 -17.62
C LYS A 189 4.21 8.41 -18.47
N ARG A 190 3.19 7.65 -18.08
CA ARG A 190 2.84 6.37 -18.70
C ARG A 190 1.76 6.49 -19.78
N PHE A 191 0.89 7.48 -19.68
CA PHE A 191 -0.37 7.49 -20.42
C PHE A 191 -0.62 8.75 -21.25
N ASP A 192 0.44 9.49 -21.58
CA ASP A 192 0.39 10.65 -22.48
C ASP A 192 -0.63 11.72 -22.03
N THR A 193 -0.41 12.21 -20.80
CA THR A 193 -1.21 13.27 -20.17
C THR A 193 -0.34 14.05 -19.18
N THR A 194 -0.87 15.10 -18.57
CA THR A 194 -0.21 15.87 -17.51
C THR A 194 -0.89 15.71 -16.14
N PRO A 195 -0.19 15.95 -15.02
CA PRO A 195 -0.81 16.02 -13.71
C PRO A 195 -1.97 17.03 -13.64
N GLU A 196 -1.86 18.17 -14.32
CA GLU A 196 -2.88 19.23 -14.30
C GLU A 196 -4.17 18.78 -15.00
N GLU A 197 -4.05 18.10 -16.14
CA GLU A 197 -5.20 17.51 -16.85
C GLU A 197 -5.90 16.44 -16.02
N LEU A 198 -5.11 15.60 -15.32
CA LEU A 198 -5.65 14.59 -14.40
C LEU A 198 -6.39 15.26 -13.24
N GLN A 199 -5.78 16.29 -12.63
CA GLN A 199 -6.37 17.00 -11.52
C GLN A 199 -7.73 17.61 -11.90
N ALA A 200 -7.83 18.21 -13.09
CA ALA A 200 -9.06 18.82 -13.59
C ALA A 200 -10.21 17.80 -13.76
N VAL A 201 -9.91 16.53 -14.05
CA VAL A 201 -10.93 15.46 -14.11
C VAL A 201 -11.24 14.92 -12.71
N ILE A 202 -10.22 14.68 -11.90
CA ILE A 202 -10.34 14.15 -10.54
C ILE A 202 -11.25 15.03 -9.66
N GLN A 203 -11.09 16.35 -9.75
CA GLN A 203 -11.89 17.33 -8.99
C GLN A 203 -13.40 17.27 -9.23
N LYS A 204 -13.85 16.54 -10.27
CA LYS A 204 -15.27 16.39 -10.61
C LYS A 204 -15.97 15.28 -9.80
N PHE A 205 -15.21 14.50 -9.02
CA PHE A 205 -15.72 13.30 -8.35
C PHE A 205 -15.52 13.37 -6.84
N ASP A 206 -16.62 13.28 -6.09
CA ASP A 206 -16.58 13.23 -4.63
C ASP A 206 -15.98 11.92 -4.09
N CYS A 207 -15.92 10.88 -4.92
CA CYS A 207 -15.30 9.59 -4.58
C CYS A 207 -13.77 9.57 -4.73
N ILE A 208 -13.13 10.66 -5.17
CA ILE A 208 -11.68 10.75 -5.30
C ILE A 208 -11.10 11.72 -4.27
N LEU A 209 -10.21 11.21 -3.43
CA LEU A 209 -9.49 12.00 -2.43
C LEU A 209 -8.13 12.44 -2.98
N TYR A 210 -7.73 13.69 -2.73
CA TYR A 210 -6.45 14.27 -3.16
C TYR A 210 -6.07 15.48 -2.28
#